data_AF-A0A1J5HII9-F1
#
_entry.id   AF-A0A1J5HII9-F1
#
_cell.length_a   1.000
_cell.length_b   1.000
_cell.length_c   1.000
_cell.angle_alpha   90.00
_cell.angle_beta   90.00
_cell.angle_gamma   90.00
#
_symmetry.space_group_name_H-M   'P 1'
#
loop_
_entity.id
_entity.type
_entity.pdbx_description
1 polymer ?
#
loop_
_entity_poly.entity_id
_entity_poly.type
_entity_poly.pdbx_seq_one_letter_code
_entity_poly.pdbx_strand_id
1 'polypeptide(L)'
;MPGTGAAIINFWKRPWLLTLAIIFFILPATLTIGSIAFNKTFASRIYPNVYIGNLNLGGKTAAQANRLLNLETDKISQHGVVFSYKNQRTTVKPVVASADADLAYTIINFKNELALEAAFNYGRNRNFLTNLGNKLQLLLSKKSIDLLVAIDQDKIAKTLKDNFADASEPARDADLAVSFNPATAAYDFSVREEKMGKAINFQAAIGELINNLTGLSEAEIKLATITEYPKILSRDCLNIDGKAEAILKAAPLTLKYGEIKWLIEQSQLAGLLALKPSGLAADKVRVGLDDDKTKAYFAEKITPQIDRPALEAKFEMQGGKVIKFQSGQDGRSLEADASIIKIENEILAGAPIELIVKIQPTLVSTDNVNNFGIKELVGVGRSNFTGSPANRRHNIKNGANTLNGILIKPGEEFSLNKALGKVDGATGYLPELVIKEGKTTPEFGGGLCQIGTTMFRAALDTGLPITMRKNHSYRVSYYEPAGTDATIYDPWPDLRFINDLASHILIQSKISGDDLSFEFWGRRDGRVVEKTKPTIYNIVKPEPAKIIETLELKPGEKRCTERAHNGADAYFDYKVTSADG
;
A
#
# COMPACT_ATOMS: atom_id res chain seq x y z
N MET A 1 72.95 64.37 5.83
CA MET A 1 72.05 63.92 6.91
C MET A 1 71.86 65.11 7.85
N PRO A 2 70.66 65.47 8.38
CA PRO A 2 69.34 64.84 8.40
C PRO A 2 68.24 65.70 7.73
N GLY A 3 67.05 65.17 7.42
CA GLY A 3 65.87 65.52 8.23
C GLY A 3 64.56 65.34 7.46
N THR A 4 64.28 64.13 6.97
CA THR A 4 62.94 63.71 6.56
C THR A 4 62.07 63.51 7.80
N GLY A 5 61.44 64.59 8.27
CA GLY A 5 60.68 64.58 9.51
C GLY A 5 59.49 65.53 9.51
N ALA A 6 58.74 65.64 8.41
CA ALA A 6 57.55 66.49 8.38
C ALA A 6 56.55 66.12 7.28
N ALA A 7 56.11 64.86 7.20
CA ALA A 7 54.95 64.51 6.35
C ALA A 7 54.06 63.37 6.87
N ILE A 8 54.38 62.75 8.00
CA ILE A 8 53.61 61.59 8.51
C ILE A 8 52.56 62.00 9.57
N ILE A 9 52.64 63.21 10.14
CA ILE A 9 51.80 63.59 11.29
C ILE A 9 50.39 64.10 10.91
N ASN A 10 50.12 64.37 9.62
CA ASN A 10 48.80 64.88 9.20
C ASN A 10 47.88 63.87 8.49
N PHE A 11 48.30 62.61 8.35
CA PHE A 11 47.40 61.58 7.83
C PHE A 11 46.29 61.26 8.85
N TRP A 12 46.63 61.14 10.15
CA TRP A 12 45.69 60.75 11.20
C TRP A 12 44.72 61.84 11.71
N LYS A 13 44.83 63.10 11.24
CA LYS A 13 43.96 64.22 11.65
C LYS A 13 42.77 64.47 10.71
N ARG A 14 42.52 63.61 9.73
CA ARG A 14 41.41 63.79 8.79
C ARG A 14 40.16 63.04 9.30
N PRO A 15 39.01 63.71 9.50
CA PRO A 15 37.82 63.09 10.08
C PRO A 15 37.27 61.91 9.25
N TRP A 16 37.57 61.87 7.93
CA TRP A 16 37.21 60.75 7.05
C TRP A 16 37.99 59.46 7.32
N LEU A 17 39.22 59.54 7.86
CA LEU A 17 40.01 58.35 8.25
C LEU A 17 39.51 57.75 9.57
N LEU A 18 39.01 58.58 10.49
CA LEU A 18 38.28 58.12 11.68
C LEU A 18 36.95 57.46 11.29
N THR A 19 36.22 58.01 10.33
CA THR A 19 34.99 57.37 9.81
C THR A 19 35.30 56.07 9.06
N LEU A 20 36.37 56.01 8.27
CA LEU A 20 36.83 54.76 7.65
C LEU A 20 37.27 53.72 8.70
N ALA A 21 38.00 54.11 9.75
CA ALA A 21 38.37 53.21 10.83
C ALA A 21 37.16 52.71 11.63
N ILE A 22 36.15 53.57 11.87
CA ILE A 22 34.87 53.18 12.49
C ILE A 22 34.13 52.19 11.58
N ILE A 23 34.06 52.45 10.27
CA ILE A 23 33.39 51.56 9.30
C ILE A 23 34.14 50.23 9.13
N PHE A 24 35.48 50.24 9.22
CA PHE A 24 36.30 49.06 8.94
C PHE A 24 36.59 48.19 10.17
N PHE A 25 36.60 48.77 11.37
CA PHE A 25 36.89 48.02 12.61
C PHE A 25 35.72 47.99 13.60
N ILE A 26 35.02 49.11 13.82
CA ILE A 26 33.95 49.19 14.82
C ILE A 26 32.64 48.61 14.29
N LEU A 27 32.28 48.87 13.02
CA LEU A 27 31.07 48.32 12.42
C LEU A 27 31.11 46.78 12.31
N PRO A 28 32.19 46.13 11.85
CA PRO A 28 32.23 44.67 11.80
C PRO A 28 32.30 44.05 13.18
N ALA A 29 32.99 44.69 14.15
CA ALA A 29 33.02 44.22 15.53
C ALA A 29 31.64 44.30 16.19
N THR A 30 30.90 45.40 16.01
CA THR A 30 29.54 45.55 16.55
C THR A 30 28.55 44.60 15.87
N LEU A 31 28.64 44.41 14.55
CA LEU A 31 27.86 43.40 13.82
C LEU A 31 28.20 41.98 14.27
N THR A 32 29.46 41.69 14.57
CA THR A 32 29.91 40.38 15.06
C THR A 32 29.39 40.12 16.47
N ILE A 33 29.53 41.08 17.39
CA ILE A 33 28.99 40.99 18.76
C ILE A 33 27.47 40.86 18.73
N GLY A 34 26.79 41.67 17.89
CA GLY A 34 25.35 41.60 17.69
C GLY A 34 24.91 40.24 17.13
N SER A 35 25.64 39.68 16.16
CA SER A 35 25.39 38.35 15.61
C SER A 35 25.59 37.24 16.65
N ILE A 36 26.63 37.33 17.48
CA ILE A 36 26.88 36.38 18.58
C ILE A 36 25.76 36.46 19.62
N ALA A 37 25.39 37.68 20.06
CA ALA A 37 24.29 37.89 20.99
C ALA A 37 22.97 37.37 20.42
N PHE A 38 22.67 37.65 19.16
CA PHE A 38 21.50 37.14 18.44
C PHE A 38 21.48 35.61 18.39
N ASN A 39 22.59 34.97 18.03
CA ASN A 39 22.69 33.51 18.02
C ASN A 39 22.50 32.90 19.40
N LYS A 40 23.04 33.55 20.45
CA LYS A 40 22.90 33.07 21.83
C LYS A 40 21.46 33.19 22.33
N THR A 41 20.79 34.32 22.06
CA THR A 41 19.38 34.54 22.42
C THR A 41 18.44 33.56 21.72
N PHE A 42 18.74 33.19 20.47
CA PHE A 42 17.92 32.29 19.65
C PHE A 42 18.55 30.90 19.47
N ALA A 43 19.43 30.44 20.37
CA ALA A 43 20.13 29.16 20.22
C ALA A 43 19.16 27.97 20.14
N SER A 44 18.03 28.05 20.85
CA SER A 44 16.98 27.00 20.87
C SER A 44 15.60 27.53 20.44
N ARG A 45 15.57 28.65 19.71
CA ARG A 45 14.33 29.32 19.28
C ARG A 45 14.38 29.65 17.80
N ILE A 46 13.27 29.52 17.10
CA ILE A 46 13.15 29.96 15.71
C ILE A 46 13.41 31.48 15.64
N TYR A 47 14.11 31.93 14.60
CA TYR A 47 14.43 33.35 14.45
C TYR A 47 13.16 34.19 14.25
N PRO A 48 13.16 35.47 14.67
CA PRO A 48 12.02 36.36 14.49
C PRO A 48 11.61 36.46 13.02
N ASN A 49 10.33 36.77 12.77
CA ASN A 49 9.75 36.94 11.43
C ASN A 49 9.82 35.71 10.50
N VAL A 50 10.02 34.52 11.06
CA VAL A 50 9.86 33.24 10.34
C VAL A 50 8.44 32.71 10.55
N TYR A 51 7.80 32.35 9.45
CA TYR A 51 6.42 31.85 9.38
C TYR A 51 6.38 30.51 8.66
N ILE A 52 5.37 29.70 8.98
CA ILE A 52 4.93 28.59 8.11
C ILE A 52 3.53 28.95 7.62
N GLY A 53 3.36 29.12 6.31
CA GLY A 53 2.14 29.71 5.76
C GLY A 53 1.85 31.09 6.39
N ASN A 54 0.72 31.22 7.09
CA ASN A 54 0.34 32.41 7.86
C ASN A 54 0.69 32.34 9.36
N LEU A 55 1.22 31.21 9.86
CA LEU A 55 1.50 31.00 11.27
C LEU A 55 2.87 31.58 11.67
N ASN A 56 2.89 32.54 12.60
CA ASN A 56 4.12 33.13 13.12
C ASN A 56 4.83 32.19 14.12
N LEU A 57 6.03 31.76 13.78
CA LEU A 57 6.85 30.89 14.64
C LEU A 57 8.05 31.62 15.27
N GLY A 58 8.23 32.91 14.95
CA GLY A 58 9.34 33.71 15.46
C GLY A 58 9.43 33.70 16.99
N GLY A 59 10.63 33.42 17.51
CA GLY A 59 10.94 33.39 18.94
C GLY A 59 10.40 32.18 19.71
N LYS A 60 9.68 31.25 19.06
CA LYS A 60 9.18 30.01 19.66
C LYS A 60 10.29 28.96 19.74
N THR A 61 10.27 28.12 20.77
CA THR A 61 11.11 26.91 20.81
C THR A 61 10.58 25.86 19.83
N ALA A 62 11.39 24.85 19.47
CA ALA A 62 10.94 23.75 18.60
C ALA A 62 9.66 23.07 19.13
N ALA A 63 9.58 22.81 20.45
CA ALA A 63 8.39 22.22 21.07
C ALA A 63 7.15 23.12 21.00
N GLN A 64 7.31 24.43 21.21
CA GLN A 64 6.22 25.40 21.10
C GLN A 64 5.75 25.57 19.66
N ALA A 65 6.68 25.63 18.71
CA ALA A 65 6.39 25.73 17.28
C ALA A 65 5.67 24.47 16.78
N ASN A 66 6.13 23.28 17.21
CA ASN A 66 5.48 22.01 16.89
C ASN A 66 4.04 21.97 17.40
N ARG A 67 3.79 22.38 18.65
CA ARG A 67 2.44 22.44 19.21
C ARG A 67 1.53 23.37 18.41
N LEU A 68 2.02 24.56 18.04
CA LEU A 68 1.22 25.54 17.28
C LEU A 68 0.93 25.06 15.87
N LEU A 69 1.92 24.51 15.17
CA LEU A 69 1.73 23.99 13.82
C LEU A 69 0.77 22.79 13.83
N ASN A 70 0.92 21.87 14.78
CA ASN A 70 0.01 20.74 14.92
C ASN A 70 -1.42 21.20 15.19
N LEU A 71 -1.63 22.20 16.05
CA LEU A 71 -2.97 22.75 16.30
C LEU A 71 -3.63 23.29 15.02
N GLU A 72 -2.89 23.98 14.15
CA GLU A 72 -3.46 24.47 12.88
C GLU A 72 -3.71 23.33 11.89
N THR A 73 -2.80 22.35 11.76
CA THR A 73 -3.03 21.20 10.89
C THR A 73 -4.13 20.26 11.42
N ASP A 74 -4.32 20.18 12.74
CA ASP A 74 -5.37 19.39 13.37
C ASP A 74 -6.75 20.01 13.12
N LYS A 75 -6.87 21.35 13.12
CA LYS A 75 -8.12 22.03 12.71
C LYS A 75 -8.51 21.66 11.29
N ILE A 76 -7.57 21.77 10.35
CA ILE A 76 -7.79 21.40 8.94
C ILE A 76 -8.15 19.90 8.85
N SER A 77 -7.53 19.05 9.67
CA SER A 77 -7.84 17.62 9.73
C SER A 77 -9.24 17.32 10.27
N GLN A 78 -9.74 18.12 11.22
CA GLN A 78 -11.07 17.96 11.82
C GLN A 78 -12.19 18.51 10.93
N HIS A 79 -12.02 19.73 10.42
CA HIS A 79 -13.02 20.40 9.58
C HIS A 79 -13.04 19.85 8.15
N GLY A 80 -11.88 19.40 7.66
CA GLY A 80 -11.69 18.99 6.27
C GLY A 80 -11.62 20.17 5.31
N VAL A 81 -11.39 19.86 4.03
CA VAL A 81 -11.38 20.86 2.96
C VAL A 81 -12.69 20.79 2.19
N VAL A 82 -13.35 21.93 2.04
CA VAL A 82 -14.63 22.03 1.35
C VAL A 82 -14.38 22.24 -0.14
N PHE A 83 -14.98 21.37 -0.96
CA PHE A 83 -15.08 21.54 -2.40
C PHE A 83 -16.52 21.87 -2.76
N SER A 84 -16.71 22.73 -3.76
CA SER A 84 -18.04 23.07 -4.23
C SER A 84 -18.15 23.19 -5.74
N TYR A 85 -19.33 22.88 -6.23
CA TYR A 85 -19.72 23.05 -7.63
C TYR A 85 -21.19 23.39 -7.71
N LYS A 86 -21.52 24.53 -8.32
CA LYS A 86 -22.89 25.09 -8.33
C LYS A 86 -23.46 25.16 -6.90
N ASN A 87 -24.50 24.38 -6.61
CA ASN A 87 -25.19 24.35 -5.31
C ASN A 87 -24.78 23.13 -4.45
N GLN A 88 -23.90 22.26 -4.95
CA GLN A 88 -23.41 21.08 -4.24
C GLN A 88 -22.10 21.42 -3.50
N ARG A 89 -21.93 20.83 -2.32
CA ARG A 89 -20.73 20.94 -1.50
C ARG A 89 -20.37 19.57 -0.94
N THR A 90 -19.09 19.26 -0.91
CA THR A 90 -18.57 18.07 -0.22
C THR A 90 -17.34 18.45 0.58
N THR A 91 -17.12 17.75 1.69
CA THR A 91 -15.98 17.97 2.58
C THR A 91 -15.07 16.76 2.51
N VAL A 92 -13.84 16.96 2.04
CA VAL A 92 -12.81 15.93 2.02
C VAL A 92 -11.98 16.06 3.30
N LYS A 93 -12.06 15.05 4.16
CA LYS A 93 -11.26 15.01 5.38
C LYS A 93 -9.86 14.45 5.08
N PRO A 94 -8.77 15.11 5.56
CA PRO A 94 -7.39 14.63 5.43
C PRO A 94 -7.16 13.19 5.87
N VAL A 95 -7.89 12.75 6.90
CA VAL A 95 -7.92 11.36 7.35
C VAL A 95 -9.38 10.93 7.36
N VAL A 96 -9.68 9.88 6.59
CA VAL A 96 -10.98 9.22 6.69
C VAL A 96 -10.88 8.24 7.83
N ALA A 97 -11.49 8.58 8.96
CA ALA A 97 -11.64 7.66 10.08
C ALA A 97 -12.84 6.74 9.78
N SER A 98 -12.56 5.46 9.55
CA SER A 98 -13.57 4.41 9.53
C SER A 98 -13.52 3.65 10.85
N ALA A 99 -14.65 3.06 11.26
CA ALA A 99 -14.68 2.09 12.36
C ALA A 99 -14.02 0.75 12.00
N ASP A 100 -13.48 0.67 10.78
CA ASP A 100 -12.60 -0.37 10.28
C ASP A 100 -11.24 0.26 9.92
N ALA A 101 -10.18 -0.11 10.64
CA ALA A 101 -8.82 0.34 10.47
C ALA A 101 -8.28 0.07 9.07
N ASP A 102 -8.86 -0.89 8.34
CA ASP A 102 -8.48 -1.24 6.97
C ASP A 102 -9.10 -0.29 5.93
N LEU A 103 -10.15 0.45 6.31
CA LEU A 103 -10.77 1.50 5.51
C LEU A 103 -10.35 2.90 5.96
N ALA A 104 -9.56 3.00 7.02
CA ALA A 104 -8.97 4.25 7.45
C ALA A 104 -7.76 4.57 6.58
N TYR A 105 -7.84 5.65 5.81
CA TYR A 105 -6.74 6.07 4.96
C TYR A 105 -6.50 7.57 5.08
N THR A 106 -5.23 7.94 5.00
CA THR A 106 -4.79 9.33 4.90
C THR A 106 -4.85 9.77 3.44
N ILE A 107 -5.62 10.82 3.17
CA ILE A 107 -5.69 11.51 1.88
C ILE A 107 -4.65 12.63 1.83
N ILE A 108 -4.47 13.36 2.94
CA ILE A 108 -3.57 14.50 3.04
C ILE A 108 -2.65 14.28 4.25
N ASN A 109 -1.34 14.25 4.00
CA ASN A 109 -0.31 14.06 5.02
C ASN A 109 0.55 15.31 5.14
N PHE A 110 0.45 16.00 6.28
CA PHE A 110 1.23 17.19 6.61
C PHE A 110 2.62 16.80 7.14
N LYS A 111 3.69 17.23 6.47
CA LYS A 111 5.07 16.99 6.92
C LYS A 111 5.55 18.11 7.85
N ASN A 112 4.89 18.22 9.00
CA ASN A 112 5.14 19.27 9.99
C ASN A 112 6.59 19.30 10.47
N GLU A 113 7.19 18.14 10.73
CA GLU A 113 8.57 18.03 11.20
C GLU A 113 9.58 18.62 10.20
N LEU A 114 9.42 18.33 8.91
CA LEU A 114 10.29 18.85 7.86
C LEU A 114 10.15 20.37 7.70
N ALA A 115 8.92 20.88 7.78
CA ALA A 115 8.67 22.32 7.68
C ALA A 115 9.23 23.08 8.91
N LEU A 116 9.13 22.49 10.10
CA LEU A 116 9.71 23.04 11.33
C LEU A 116 11.22 22.99 11.32
N GLU A 117 11.81 21.91 10.81
CA GLU A 117 13.26 21.81 10.62
C GLU A 117 13.75 22.87 9.64
N ALA A 118 13.07 23.08 8.51
CA ALA A 118 13.40 24.13 7.55
C ALA A 118 13.27 25.54 8.18
N ALA A 119 12.20 25.79 8.94
CA ALA A 119 12.00 27.04 9.67
C ALA A 119 13.07 27.28 10.75
N PHE A 120 13.50 26.22 11.44
CA PHE A 120 14.56 26.29 12.43
C PHE A 120 15.93 26.49 11.77
N ASN A 121 16.22 25.81 10.66
CA ASN A 121 17.51 25.90 10.00
C ASN A 121 17.67 27.16 9.12
N TYR A 122 16.59 27.90 8.86
CA TYR A 122 16.65 29.15 8.11
C TYR A 122 17.58 30.17 8.79
N GLY A 123 18.67 30.56 8.11
CA GLY A 123 19.70 31.45 8.65
C GLY A 123 20.72 30.80 9.60
N ARG A 124 20.72 29.45 9.69
CA ARG A 124 21.66 28.63 10.49
C ARG A 124 22.52 27.68 9.64
N ASN A 125 22.71 27.98 8.34
CA ASN A 125 23.45 27.10 7.42
C ASN A 125 24.98 27.19 7.62
N ARG A 126 25.78 26.40 6.89
CA ARG A 126 27.26 26.41 7.03
C ARG A 126 27.96 27.63 6.40
N ASN A 127 27.26 28.49 5.67
CA ASN A 127 27.85 29.63 4.96
C ASN A 127 27.61 30.96 5.71
N PHE A 128 28.69 31.56 6.20
CA PHE A 128 28.64 32.74 7.07
C PHE A 128 27.97 33.96 6.41
N LEU A 129 28.30 34.26 5.14
CA LEU A 129 27.78 35.43 4.43
C LEU A 129 26.28 35.32 4.16
N THR A 130 25.82 34.14 3.73
CA THR A 130 24.40 33.85 3.49
C THR A 130 23.58 33.94 4.78
N ASN A 131 24.12 33.46 5.90
CA ASN A 131 23.46 33.57 7.20
C ASN A 131 23.33 35.02 7.68
N LEU A 132 24.38 35.83 7.50
CA LEU A 132 24.32 37.24 7.88
C LEU A 132 23.25 37.99 7.06
N GLY A 133 23.21 37.75 5.75
CA GLY A 133 22.17 38.30 4.86
C GLY A 133 20.76 37.86 5.26
N ASN A 134 20.55 36.55 5.50
CA ASN A 134 19.26 36.02 5.92
C ASN A 134 18.80 36.60 7.28
N LYS A 135 19.71 36.79 8.23
CA LYS A 135 19.39 37.40 9.54
C LYS A 135 18.99 38.86 9.41
N LEU A 136 19.71 39.63 8.59
CA LEU A 136 19.35 41.02 8.30
C LEU A 136 17.99 41.10 7.59
N GLN A 137 17.72 40.19 6.66
CA GLN A 137 16.43 40.09 5.98
C GLN A 137 15.28 39.82 6.98
N LEU A 138 15.48 38.92 7.95
CA LEU A 138 14.50 38.62 8.99
C LEU A 138 14.24 39.80 9.94
N LEU A 139 15.18 40.73 10.10
CA LEU A 139 14.95 41.95 10.87
C LEU A 139 14.06 42.97 10.12
N LEU A 140 14.05 42.91 8.79
CA LEU A 140 13.37 43.88 7.92
C LEU A 140 12.07 43.36 7.31
N SER A 141 11.94 42.04 7.14
CA SER A 141 10.85 41.44 6.37
C SER A 141 10.48 40.04 6.87
N LYS A 142 9.23 39.64 6.62
CA LYS A 142 8.74 38.29 6.91
C LYS A 142 9.31 37.27 5.93
N LYS A 143 9.71 36.11 6.44
CA LYS A 143 10.01 34.92 5.63
C LYS A 143 8.96 33.86 5.91
N SER A 144 8.21 33.46 4.88
CA SER A 144 7.34 32.29 4.95
C SER A 144 8.07 31.06 4.39
N ILE A 145 7.89 29.94 5.09
CA ILE A 145 8.33 28.60 4.71
C ILE A 145 7.08 27.83 4.33
N ASP A 146 7.07 27.18 3.18
CA ASP A 146 5.93 26.42 2.71
C ASP A 146 5.79 25.13 3.52
N LEU A 147 4.57 24.81 3.94
CA LEU A 147 4.28 23.51 4.55
C LEU A 147 4.30 22.43 3.47
N LEU A 148 5.17 21.43 3.62
CA LEU A 148 5.20 20.32 2.67
C LEU A 148 4.04 19.36 2.95
N VAL A 149 3.22 19.12 1.92
CA VAL A 149 2.02 18.29 2.00
C VAL A 149 2.09 17.19 0.95
N ALA A 150 1.88 15.95 1.37
CA ALA A 150 1.70 14.81 0.46
C ALA A 150 0.21 14.50 0.32
N ILE A 151 -0.26 14.37 -0.92
CA ILE A 151 -1.69 14.21 -1.24
C ILE A 151 -1.89 12.97 -2.10
N ASP A 152 -2.85 12.14 -1.71
CA ASP A 152 -3.35 11.02 -2.52
C ASP A 152 -4.36 11.56 -3.55
N GLN A 153 -3.86 11.89 -4.74
CA GLN A 153 -4.65 12.51 -5.79
C GLN A 153 -5.76 11.59 -6.31
N ASP A 154 -5.50 10.28 -6.43
CA ASP A 154 -6.47 9.32 -6.95
C ASP A 154 -7.70 9.21 -6.04
N LYS A 155 -7.48 9.23 -4.72
CA LYS A 155 -8.60 9.21 -3.75
C LYS A 155 -9.42 10.49 -3.80
N ILE A 156 -8.78 11.66 -3.90
CA ILE A 156 -9.51 12.93 -4.07
C ILE A 156 -10.29 12.91 -5.39
N ALA A 157 -9.67 12.49 -6.49
CA ALA A 157 -10.33 12.40 -7.79
C ALA A 157 -11.59 11.52 -7.72
N LYS A 158 -11.47 10.35 -7.08
CA LYS A 158 -12.60 9.45 -6.83
C LYS A 158 -13.69 10.11 -5.99
N THR A 159 -13.35 10.69 -4.84
CA THR A 159 -14.33 11.37 -3.98
C THR A 159 -15.05 12.50 -4.71
N LEU A 160 -14.34 13.33 -5.48
CA LEU A 160 -14.95 14.40 -6.25
C LEU A 160 -15.86 13.84 -7.36
N LYS A 161 -15.45 12.79 -8.07
CA LYS A 161 -16.27 12.15 -9.10
C LYS A 161 -17.56 11.55 -8.53
N ASP A 162 -17.47 10.91 -7.36
CA ASP A 162 -18.62 10.28 -6.69
C ASP A 162 -19.60 11.31 -6.13
N ASN A 163 -19.12 12.45 -5.64
CA ASN A 163 -19.96 13.50 -5.03
C ASN A 163 -20.50 14.54 -6.02
N PHE A 164 -19.86 14.70 -7.18
CA PHE A 164 -20.22 15.70 -8.20
C PHE A 164 -20.47 15.05 -9.56
N ALA A 165 -21.36 14.07 -9.62
CA ALA A 165 -21.74 13.41 -10.87
C ALA A 165 -22.19 14.42 -11.96
N ASP A 166 -22.92 15.47 -11.58
CA ASP A 166 -23.38 16.54 -12.49
C ASP A 166 -22.25 17.46 -13.01
N ALA A 167 -21.04 17.33 -12.45
CA ALA A 167 -19.85 18.03 -12.93
C ALA A 167 -19.06 17.21 -13.96
N SER A 168 -19.44 15.94 -14.18
CA SER A 168 -18.73 15.01 -15.05
C SER A 168 -19.70 14.27 -15.98
N GLU A 169 -19.74 14.69 -17.23
CA GLU A 169 -20.36 13.94 -18.33
C GLU A 169 -19.23 13.43 -19.24
N PRO A 170 -18.85 12.14 -19.18
CA PRO A 170 -17.70 11.68 -19.95
C PRO A 170 -17.90 11.88 -21.45
N ALA A 171 -16.83 12.25 -22.15
CA ALA A 171 -16.86 12.30 -23.61
C ALA A 171 -17.15 10.90 -24.17
N ARG A 172 -17.91 10.84 -25.26
CA ARG A 172 -18.17 9.59 -25.99
C ARG A 172 -17.47 9.67 -27.34
N ASP A 173 -16.54 8.76 -27.55
CA ASP A 173 -15.88 8.55 -28.83
C ASP A 173 -16.90 8.21 -29.93
N ALA A 174 -16.56 8.52 -31.17
CA ALA A 174 -17.28 7.97 -32.31
C ALA A 174 -17.18 6.44 -32.26
N ASP A 175 -18.29 5.76 -32.56
CA ASP A 175 -18.43 4.32 -32.33
C ASP A 175 -18.89 3.60 -33.60
N LEU A 176 -18.53 2.33 -33.73
CA LEU A 176 -19.01 1.47 -34.81
C LEU A 176 -20.43 1.01 -34.49
N ALA A 177 -21.40 1.40 -35.30
CA ALA A 177 -22.72 0.79 -35.32
C ALA A 177 -22.70 -0.41 -36.28
N VAL A 178 -23.21 -1.52 -35.77
CA VAL A 178 -23.32 -2.78 -36.50
C VAL A 178 -24.79 -3.18 -36.51
N SER A 179 -25.38 -3.36 -37.69
CA SER A 179 -26.75 -3.85 -37.84
C SER A 179 -26.79 -5.06 -38.76
N PHE A 180 -27.50 -6.11 -38.34
CA PHE A 180 -27.73 -7.28 -39.19
C PHE A 180 -28.99 -7.05 -40.03
N ASN A 181 -28.88 -7.23 -41.35
CA ASN A 181 -29.99 -7.20 -42.28
C ASN A 181 -30.48 -8.63 -42.56
N PRO A 182 -31.64 -9.05 -42.01
CA PRO A 182 -32.12 -10.42 -42.18
C PRO A 182 -32.49 -10.78 -43.62
N ALA A 183 -32.80 -9.78 -44.47
CA ALA A 183 -33.21 -10.02 -45.85
C ALA A 183 -32.04 -10.39 -46.77
N THR A 184 -30.86 -9.80 -46.52
CA THR A 184 -29.63 -10.06 -47.28
C THR A 184 -28.66 -10.99 -46.56
N ALA A 185 -28.96 -11.33 -45.29
CA ALA A 185 -28.06 -12.04 -44.38
C ALA A 185 -26.68 -11.37 -44.26
N ALA A 186 -26.64 -10.03 -44.36
CA ALA A 186 -25.42 -9.23 -44.32
C ALA A 186 -25.37 -8.32 -43.09
N TYR A 187 -24.17 -7.89 -42.72
CA TYR A 187 -23.94 -6.90 -41.67
C TYR A 187 -23.63 -5.54 -42.31
N ASP A 188 -24.37 -4.53 -41.91
CA ASP A 188 -24.14 -3.15 -42.29
C ASP A 188 -23.38 -2.42 -41.18
N PHE A 189 -22.37 -1.65 -41.57
CA PHE A 189 -21.50 -0.89 -40.68
C PHE A 189 -21.69 0.60 -40.90
N SER A 190 -21.82 1.34 -39.81
CA SER A 190 -21.89 2.81 -39.84
C SER A 190 -21.17 3.42 -38.65
N VAL A 191 -20.84 4.71 -38.72
CA VAL A 191 -20.20 5.43 -37.62
C VAL A 191 -21.26 6.24 -36.89
N ARG A 192 -21.40 6.01 -35.58
CA ARG A 192 -22.18 6.88 -34.70
C ARG A 192 -21.30 8.04 -34.25
N GLU A 193 -21.81 9.26 -34.39
CA GLU A 193 -21.08 10.48 -34.04
C GLU A 193 -20.69 10.53 -32.57
N GLU A 194 -19.52 11.12 -32.35
CA GLU A 194 -18.96 11.42 -31.04
C GLU A 194 -19.83 12.43 -30.28
N LYS A 195 -19.72 12.44 -28.95
CA LYS A 195 -20.34 13.44 -28.08
C LYS A 195 -19.26 14.08 -27.21
N MET A 196 -19.17 15.40 -27.24
CA MET A 196 -18.30 16.17 -26.35
C MET A 196 -18.71 15.93 -24.89
N GLY A 197 -17.71 15.76 -24.04
CA GLY A 197 -17.87 15.58 -22.62
C GLY A 197 -17.56 16.85 -21.84
N LYS A 198 -17.71 16.73 -20.53
CA LYS A 198 -17.40 17.73 -19.54
C LYS A 198 -16.80 17.01 -18.35
N ALA A 199 -15.64 17.47 -17.89
CA ALA A 199 -14.96 16.89 -16.74
C ALA A 199 -14.59 17.99 -15.74
N ILE A 200 -14.45 17.60 -14.47
CA ILE A 200 -13.88 18.47 -13.45
C ILE A 200 -12.44 18.79 -13.84
N ASN A 201 -12.04 20.06 -13.75
CA ASN A 201 -10.64 20.45 -13.91
C ASN A 201 -9.86 20.05 -12.66
N PHE A 202 -9.52 18.77 -12.60
CA PHE A 202 -8.88 18.16 -11.43
C PHE A 202 -7.52 18.79 -11.12
N GLN A 203 -6.74 19.12 -12.16
CA GLN A 203 -5.44 19.75 -12.00
C GLN A 203 -5.56 21.14 -11.35
N ALA A 204 -6.53 21.96 -11.76
CA ALA A 204 -6.79 23.25 -11.13
C ALA A 204 -7.24 23.09 -9.67
N ALA A 205 -8.15 22.15 -9.40
CA ALA A 205 -8.65 21.88 -8.05
C ALA A 205 -7.53 21.41 -7.09
N ILE A 206 -6.64 20.52 -7.54
CA ILE A 206 -5.48 20.08 -6.75
C ILE A 206 -4.46 21.19 -6.57
N GLY A 207 -4.21 22.01 -7.59
CA GLY A 207 -3.35 23.18 -7.48
C GLY A 207 -3.85 24.15 -6.40
N GLU A 208 -5.15 24.46 -6.40
CA GLU A 208 -5.78 25.30 -5.39
C GLU A 208 -5.74 24.66 -3.99
N LEU A 209 -5.98 23.35 -3.89
CA LEU A 209 -5.83 22.59 -2.64
C LEU A 209 -4.43 22.71 -2.05
N ILE A 210 -3.39 22.47 -2.86
CA ILE A 210 -1.99 22.57 -2.40
C ILE A 210 -1.69 24.01 -1.96
N ASN A 211 -2.11 25.02 -2.72
CA ASN A 211 -1.91 26.41 -2.36
C ASN A 211 -2.60 26.77 -1.02
N ASN A 212 -3.82 26.28 -0.80
CA ASN A 212 -4.54 26.51 0.45
C ASN A 212 -3.85 25.79 1.63
N LEU A 213 -3.49 24.52 1.48
CA LEU A 213 -2.88 23.73 2.55
C LEU A 213 -1.47 24.18 2.92
N THR A 214 -0.65 24.55 1.93
CA THR A 214 0.70 25.12 2.14
C THR A 214 0.63 26.44 2.92
N GLY A 215 -0.45 27.21 2.73
CA GLY A 215 -0.76 28.45 3.44
C GLY A 215 -1.50 28.29 4.77
N LEU A 216 -1.82 27.06 5.19
CA LEU A 216 -2.71 26.76 6.35
C LEU A 216 -4.10 27.42 6.23
N SER A 217 -4.69 27.41 5.03
CA SER A 217 -6.00 27.97 4.74
C SER A 217 -7.07 26.89 4.57
N GLU A 218 -8.23 27.13 5.17
CA GLU A 218 -9.45 26.30 5.04
C GLU A 218 -10.40 26.84 3.94
N ALA A 219 -9.88 27.64 3.00
CA ALA A 219 -10.70 28.25 1.96
C ALA A 219 -11.40 27.19 1.08
N GLU A 220 -12.68 27.45 0.78
CA GLU A 220 -13.52 26.62 -0.10
C GLU A 220 -12.96 26.62 -1.52
N ILE A 221 -12.75 25.43 -2.08
CA ILE A 221 -12.24 25.23 -3.44
C ILE A 221 -13.43 25.11 -4.40
N LYS A 222 -13.55 26.08 -5.30
CA LYS A 222 -14.62 26.10 -6.30
C LYS A 222 -14.19 25.33 -7.53
N LEU A 223 -14.82 24.18 -7.76
CA LEU A 223 -14.51 23.31 -8.90
C LEU A 223 -14.89 24.01 -10.21
N ALA A 224 -13.91 24.15 -11.09
CA ALA A 224 -14.12 24.49 -12.49
C ALA A 224 -14.27 23.21 -13.32
N THR A 225 -14.94 23.32 -14.46
CA THR A 225 -15.09 22.21 -15.42
C THR A 225 -14.44 22.58 -16.74
N ILE A 226 -13.84 21.60 -17.39
CA ILE A 226 -13.28 21.70 -18.72
C ILE A 226 -14.06 20.83 -19.70
N THR A 227 -14.05 21.21 -20.96
CA THR A 227 -14.56 20.36 -22.03
C THR A 227 -13.64 19.16 -22.19
N GLU A 228 -14.21 17.96 -22.11
CA GLU A 228 -13.52 16.73 -22.43
C GLU A 228 -13.77 16.40 -23.90
N TYR A 229 -12.70 16.21 -24.66
CA TYR A 229 -12.81 15.92 -26.09
C TYR A 229 -12.76 14.40 -26.32
N PRO A 230 -13.62 13.86 -27.18
CA PRO A 230 -13.53 12.48 -27.60
C PRO A 230 -12.20 12.25 -28.36
N LYS A 231 -11.65 11.05 -28.18
CA LYS A 231 -10.39 10.61 -28.79
C LYS A 231 -10.59 10.19 -30.25
N ILE A 232 -11.76 9.67 -30.57
CA ILE A 232 -12.13 9.26 -31.93
C ILE A 232 -13.24 10.18 -32.42
N LEU A 233 -12.99 10.85 -33.55
CA LEU A 233 -13.95 11.72 -34.20
C LEU A 233 -14.47 11.05 -35.47
N SER A 234 -15.77 11.18 -35.74
CA SER A 234 -16.43 10.65 -36.93
C SER A 234 -15.77 11.10 -38.24
N ARG A 235 -15.28 12.35 -38.30
CA ARG A 235 -14.54 12.88 -39.46
C ARG A 235 -13.22 12.15 -39.75
N ASP A 236 -12.63 11.50 -38.74
CA ASP A 236 -11.37 10.76 -38.88
C ASP A 236 -11.64 9.27 -39.24
N CYS A 237 -12.91 8.84 -39.32
CA CYS A 237 -13.35 7.48 -39.61
C CYS A 237 -13.48 7.21 -41.12
N LEU A 238 -12.36 7.19 -41.84
CA LEU A 238 -12.34 6.99 -43.30
C LEU A 238 -12.46 5.50 -43.68
N ASN A 239 -13.41 5.17 -44.58
CA ASN A 239 -13.62 3.82 -45.14
C ASN A 239 -13.75 2.71 -44.06
N ILE A 240 -14.42 3.02 -42.96
CA ILE A 240 -14.57 2.12 -41.80
C ILE A 240 -15.45 0.91 -42.13
N ASP A 241 -16.49 1.11 -42.93
CA ASP A 241 -17.37 0.07 -43.47
C ASP A 241 -16.56 -1.00 -44.22
N GLY A 242 -15.74 -0.60 -45.20
CA GLY A 242 -14.89 -1.53 -45.94
C GLY A 242 -13.86 -2.25 -45.07
N LYS A 243 -13.27 -1.54 -44.09
CA LYS A 243 -12.32 -2.14 -43.12
C LYS A 243 -13.02 -3.17 -42.21
N ALA A 244 -14.22 -2.85 -41.72
CA ALA A 244 -15.00 -3.74 -40.86
C ALA A 244 -15.48 -4.98 -41.62
N GLU A 245 -15.94 -4.82 -42.86
CA GLU A 245 -16.29 -5.94 -43.74
C GLU A 245 -15.10 -6.87 -44.02
N ALA A 246 -13.91 -6.31 -44.24
CA ALA A 246 -12.71 -7.10 -44.49
C ALA A 246 -12.35 -7.98 -43.29
N ILE A 247 -12.44 -7.45 -42.07
CA ILE A 247 -12.24 -8.23 -40.84
C ILE A 247 -13.35 -9.26 -40.67
N LEU A 248 -14.61 -8.88 -40.91
CA LEU A 248 -15.74 -9.78 -40.76
C LEU A 248 -15.66 -10.98 -41.72
N LYS A 249 -15.12 -10.80 -42.92
CA LYS A 249 -14.88 -11.87 -43.91
C LYS A 249 -13.81 -12.89 -43.48
N ALA A 250 -13.00 -12.57 -42.46
CA ALA A 250 -12.08 -13.54 -41.88
C ALA A 250 -12.77 -14.55 -40.96
N ALA A 251 -14.05 -14.34 -40.62
CA ALA A 251 -14.83 -15.33 -39.90
C ALA A 251 -15.12 -16.58 -40.78
N PRO A 252 -15.21 -17.78 -40.16
CA PRO A 252 -15.09 -18.02 -38.73
C PRO A 252 -13.62 -18.01 -38.27
N LEU A 253 -13.36 -17.30 -37.16
CA LEU A 253 -12.02 -17.18 -36.62
C LEU A 253 -11.74 -18.35 -35.66
N THR A 254 -10.61 -19.03 -35.84
CA THR A 254 -10.20 -20.09 -34.91
C THR A 254 -9.19 -19.56 -33.90
N LEU A 255 -9.59 -19.45 -32.64
CA LEU A 255 -8.67 -19.23 -31.51
C LEU A 255 -8.23 -20.58 -30.95
N LYS A 256 -7.00 -20.68 -30.45
CA LYS A 256 -6.51 -21.92 -29.84
C LYS A 256 -5.56 -21.69 -28.66
N TYR A 257 -5.49 -22.70 -27.80
CA TYR A 257 -4.45 -22.84 -26.78
C TYR A 257 -4.12 -24.32 -26.60
N GLY A 258 -2.92 -24.72 -27.02
CA GLY A 258 -2.57 -26.14 -27.13
C GLY A 258 -3.53 -26.89 -28.07
N GLU A 259 -4.20 -27.92 -27.55
CA GLU A 259 -5.18 -28.71 -28.31
C GLU A 259 -6.60 -28.13 -28.30
N ILE A 260 -6.89 -27.17 -27.42
CA ILE A 260 -8.23 -26.59 -27.28
C ILE A 260 -8.42 -25.53 -28.37
N LYS A 261 -9.57 -25.55 -29.04
CA LYS A 261 -9.94 -24.62 -30.11
C LYS A 261 -11.31 -24.00 -29.83
N TRP A 262 -11.43 -22.70 -30.09
CA TRP A 262 -12.68 -21.96 -30.06
C TRP A 262 -12.94 -21.34 -31.42
N LEU A 263 -14.16 -21.53 -31.92
CA LEU A 263 -14.61 -20.93 -33.18
C LEU A 263 -15.41 -19.67 -32.85
N ILE A 264 -14.99 -18.54 -33.41
CA ILE A 264 -15.74 -17.28 -33.35
C ILE A 264 -16.47 -17.13 -34.67
N GLU A 265 -17.79 -17.28 -34.61
CA GLU A 265 -18.66 -17.12 -35.76
C GLU A 265 -18.77 -15.66 -36.18
N GLN A 266 -19.23 -15.43 -37.41
CA GLN A 266 -19.39 -14.10 -37.97
C GLN A 266 -20.25 -13.17 -37.07
N SER A 267 -21.32 -13.70 -36.48
CA SER A 267 -22.20 -12.94 -35.59
C SER A 267 -21.53 -12.52 -34.29
N GLN A 268 -20.68 -13.38 -33.73
CA GLN A 268 -19.89 -13.07 -32.55
C GLN A 268 -18.81 -12.05 -32.88
N LEU A 269 -18.08 -12.25 -33.98
CA LEU A 269 -17.05 -11.32 -34.41
C LEU A 269 -17.64 -9.93 -34.67
N ALA A 270 -18.78 -9.84 -35.36
CA ALA A 270 -19.49 -8.58 -35.60
C ALA A 270 -19.81 -7.82 -34.30
N GLY A 271 -20.25 -8.54 -33.25
CA GLY A 271 -20.53 -7.95 -31.93
C GLY A 271 -19.28 -7.51 -31.16
N LEU A 272 -18.11 -8.01 -31.53
CA LEU A 272 -16.82 -7.67 -30.94
C LEU A 272 -16.10 -6.54 -31.68
N LEU A 273 -16.55 -6.10 -32.85
CA LEU A 273 -15.87 -5.01 -33.59
C LEU A 273 -16.11 -3.64 -32.93
N ALA A 274 -15.07 -2.81 -32.90
CA ALA A 274 -15.11 -1.42 -32.45
C ALA A 274 -14.10 -0.54 -33.19
N LEU A 275 -14.27 0.78 -33.05
CA LEU A 275 -13.29 1.77 -33.51
C LEU A 275 -12.17 1.91 -32.49
N LYS A 276 -10.92 1.95 -32.98
CA LYS A 276 -9.73 2.13 -32.15
C LYS A 276 -8.80 3.18 -32.73
N PRO A 277 -8.06 3.93 -31.90
CA PRO A 277 -6.96 4.74 -32.37
C PRO A 277 -5.91 3.86 -33.06
N SER A 278 -5.47 4.28 -34.24
CA SER A 278 -4.46 3.59 -35.04
C SER A 278 -3.03 4.03 -34.68
N GLY A 279 -2.88 5.24 -34.12
CA GLY A 279 -1.58 5.84 -33.81
C GLY A 279 -0.80 6.34 -35.03
N LEU A 280 -1.33 6.15 -36.24
CA LEU A 280 -0.76 6.62 -37.50
C LEU A 280 -1.31 8.01 -37.85
N ALA A 281 -0.45 8.90 -38.35
CA ALA A 281 -0.83 10.28 -38.70
C ALA A 281 -1.81 10.35 -39.89
N ALA A 282 -1.66 9.45 -40.87
CA ALA A 282 -2.47 9.43 -42.10
C ALA A 282 -3.78 8.65 -41.96
N ASP A 283 -3.85 7.70 -41.04
CA ASP A 283 -5.03 6.87 -40.77
C ASP A 283 -5.22 6.79 -39.26
N LYS A 284 -5.89 7.79 -38.67
CA LYS A 284 -5.97 7.97 -37.22
C LYS A 284 -6.83 6.92 -36.52
N VAL A 285 -7.78 6.32 -37.25
CA VAL A 285 -8.78 5.39 -36.72
C VAL A 285 -8.77 4.09 -37.52
N ARG A 286 -8.76 2.96 -36.80
CA ARG A 286 -8.85 1.62 -37.37
C ARG A 286 -10.05 0.88 -36.78
N VAL A 287 -10.44 -0.20 -37.45
CA VAL A 287 -11.38 -1.19 -36.89
C VAL A 287 -10.54 -2.23 -36.15
N GLY A 288 -10.94 -2.54 -34.92
CA GLY A 288 -10.33 -3.57 -34.09
C GLY A 288 -11.39 -4.27 -33.25
N LEU A 289 -10.96 -4.95 -32.19
CA LEU A 289 -11.85 -5.58 -31.23
C LEU A 289 -12.15 -4.63 -30.08
N ASP A 290 -13.37 -4.62 -29.60
CA ASP A 290 -13.81 -3.97 -28.37
C ASP A 290 -13.20 -4.70 -27.18
N ASP A 291 -12.33 -4.02 -26.43
CA ASP A 291 -11.57 -4.66 -25.34
C ASP A 291 -12.49 -5.24 -24.26
N ASP A 292 -13.54 -4.50 -23.88
CA ASP A 292 -14.43 -4.89 -22.79
C ASP A 292 -15.33 -6.04 -23.21
N LYS A 293 -15.94 -5.97 -24.41
CA LYS A 293 -16.75 -7.07 -24.94
C LYS A 293 -15.91 -8.32 -25.20
N THR A 294 -14.68 -8.17 -25.67
CA THR A 294 -13.80 -9.32 -25.94
C THR A 294 -13.32 -9.97 -24.64
N LYS A 295 -12.98 -9.16 -23.62
CA LYS A 295 -12.69 -9.67 -22.28
C LYS A 295 -13.88 -10.38 -21.66
N ALA A 296 -15.10 -9.86 -21.83
CA ALA A 296 -16.32 -10.52 -21.37
C ALA A 296 -16.52 -11.87 -22.09
N TYR A 297 -16.32 -11.92 -23.40
CA TYR A 297 -16.36 -13.17 -24.17
C TYR A 297 -15.32 -14.19 -23.68
N PHE A 298 -14.07 -13.75 -23.46
CA PHE A 298 -13.03 -14.60 -22.90
C PHE A 298 -13.41 -15.15 -21.53
N ALA A 299 -13.88 -14.29 -20.63
CA ALA A 299 -14.29 -14.67 -19.28
C ALA A 299 -15.41 -15.73 -19.29
N GLU A 300 -16.35 -15.64 -20.24
CA GLU A 300 -17.46 -16.59 -20.35
C GLU A 300 -17.06 -17.90 -21.04
N LYS A 301 -16.29 -17.85 -22.13
CA LYS A 301 -16.10 -19.00 -23.03
C LYS A 301 -14.72 -19.66 -22.97
N ILE A 302 -13.68 -18.88 -22.68
CA ILE A 302 -12.28 -19.29 -22.83
C ILE A 302 -11.60 -19.50 -21.48
N THR A 303 -11.63 -18.48 -20.62
CA THR A 303 -11.00 -18.47 -19.29
C THR A 303 -11.34 -19.71 -18.46
N PRO A 304 -12.60 -20.21 -18.39
CA PRO A 304 -12.92 -21.40 -17.60
C PRO A 304 -12.22 -22.70 -18.05
N GLN A 305 -11.70 -22.73 -19.28
CA GLN A 305 -11.00 -23.89 -19.87
C GLN A 305 -9.48 -23.73 -19.85
N ILE A 306 -8.97 -22.50 -19.65
CA ILE A 306 -7.53 -22.19 -19.62
C ILE A 306 -7.06 -21.96 -18.19
N ASP A 307 -7.78 -21.11 -17.45
CA ASP A 307 -7.33 -20.59 -16.17
C ASP A 307 -7.40 -21.66 -15.11
N ARG A 308 -6.28 -21.81 -14.40
CA ARG A 308 -6.18 -22.68 -13.24
C ARG A 308 -5.18 -22.11 -12.25
N PRO A 309 -5.46 -22.18 -10.94
CA PRO A 309 -4.51 -21.71 -9.95
C PRO A 309 -3.25 -22.59 -9.94
N ALA A 310 -2.12 -22.00 -9.54
CA ALA A 310 -0.95 -22.79 -9.20
C ALA A 310 -1.23 -23.58 -7.91
N LEU A 311 -0.89 -24.86 -7.89
CA LEU A 311 -0.97 -25.71 -6.72
C LEU A 311 0.45 -26.12 -6.33
N GLU A 312 0.88 -25.75 -5.12
CA GLU A 312 2.19 -26.15 -4.63
C GLU A 312 2.23 -27.65 -4.29
N ALA A 313 3.40 -28.25 -4.49
CA ALA A 313 3.65 -29.62 -4.05
C ALA A 313 3.70 -29.68 -2.52
N LYS A 314 3.16 -30.75 -1.92
CA LYS A 314 3.25 -31.01 -0.47
C LYS A 314 4.03 -32.28 -0.18
N PHE A 315 4.79 -32.20 0.91
CA PHE A 315 5.75 -33.23 1.30
C PHE A 315 5.53 -33.71 2.73
N GLU A 316 5.90 -34.95 3.01
CA GLU A 316 5.86 -35.51 4.35
C GLU A 316 7.12 -36.32 4.65
N MET A 317 7.45 -36.43 5.92
CA MET A 317 8.48 -37.34 6.40
C MET A 317 7.89 -38.75 6.56
N GLN A 318 8.40 -39.72 5.80
CA GLN A 318 8.08 -41.14 5.95
C GLN A 318 9.38 -41.96 5.98
N GLY A 319 9.57 -42.76 7.03
CA GLY A 319 10.77 -43.61 7.16
C GLY A 319 12.10 -42.83 7.17
N GLY A 320 12.10 -41.61 7.70
CA GLY A 320 13.28 -40.73 7.73
C GLY A 320 13.62 -40.07 6.38
N LYS A 321 12.75 -40.18 5.38
CA LYS A 321 12.91 -39.54 4.07
C LYS A 321 11.74 -38.60 3.78
N VAL A 322 12.00 -37.56 3.00
CA VAL A 322 10.97 -36.68 2.45
C VAL A 322 10.32 -37.41 1.28
N ILE A 323 9.01 -37.59 1.32
CA ILE A 323 8.20 -38.09 0.21
C ILE A 323 7.18 -37.04 -0.22
N LYS A 324 6.82 -37.05 -1.50
CA LYS A 324 5.81 -36.16 -2.05
C LYS A 324 4.45 -36.83 -1.93
N PHE A 325 3.49 -36.19 -1.25
CA PHE A 325 2.11 -36.71 -1.15
C PHE A 325 1.09 -35.87 -1.94
N GLN A 326 1.46 -34.66 -2.38
CA GLN A 326 0.68 -33.86 -3.33
C GLN A 326 1.60 -33.36 -4.45
N SER A 327 1.23 -33.64 -5.71
CA SER A 327 1.96 -33.10 -6.87
C SER A 327 1.66 -31.62 -7.06
N GLY A 328 2.72 -30.85 -7.36
CA GLY A 328 2.56 -29.47 -7.80
C GLY A 328 1.93 -29.39 -9.19
N GLN A 329 1.23 -28.30 -9.46
CA GLN A 329 0.64 -27.99 -10.76
C GLN A 329 0.84 -26.50 -11.07
N ASP A 330 1.50 -26.19 -12.19
CA ASP A 330 1.67 -24.80 -12.62
C ASP A 330 0.33 -24.14 -12.88
N GLY A 331 0.21 -22.91 -12.38
CA GLY A 331 -0.91 -22.03 -12.63
C GLY A 331 -0.89 -21.51 -14.07
N ARG A 332 -2.07 -21.19 -14.56
CA ARG A 332 -2.29 -20.61 -15.89
C ARG A 332 -3.31 -19.51 -15.78
N SER A 333 -3.05 -18.40 -16.45
CA SER A 333 -4.01 -17.31 -16.61
C SER A 333 -3.93 -16.75 -18.02
N LEU A 334 -5.07 -16.57 -18.67
CA LEU A 334 -5.15 -15.91 -19.97
C LEU A 334 -4.68 -14.45 -19.85
N GLU A 335 -3.70 -14.06 -20.67
CA GLU A 335 -3.30 -12.66 -20.83
C GLU A 335 -4.25 -12.02 -21.86
N ALA A 336 -5.40 -11.53 -21.38
CA ALA A 336 -6.49 -11.07 -22.24
C ALA A 336 -6.06 -9.91 -23.16
N ASP A 337 -5.41 -8.88 -22.63
CA ASP A 337 -4.97 -7.72 -23.42
C ASP A 337 -3.96 -8.11 -24.51
N ALA A 338 -2.96 -8.92 -24.14
CA ALA A 338 -1.96 -9.39 -25.09
C ALA A 338 -2.58 -10.29 -26.16
N SER A 339 -3.55 -11.13 -25.78
CA SER A 339 -4.29 -11.98 -26.71
C SER A 339 -5.15 -11.17 -27.67
N ILE A 340 -5.82 -10.10 -27.22
CA ILE A 340 -6.59 -9.20 -28.09
C ILE A 340 -5.68 -8.56 -29.14
N ILE A 341 -4.53 -8.00 -28.71
CA ILE A 341 -3.56 -7.40 -29.62
C ILE A 341 -3.09 -8.42 -30.66
N LYS A 342 -2.80 -9.65 -30.23
CA LYS A 342 -2.38 -10.72 -31.15
C LYS A 342 -3.49 -11.08 -32.14
N ILE A 343 -4.74 -11.19 -31.68
CA ILE A 343 -5.88 -11.44 -32.56
C ILE A 343 -5.99 -10.34 -33.61
N GLU A 344 -5.97 -9.07 -33.20
CA GLU A 344 -6.07 -7.94 -34.14
C GLU A 344 -4.96 -7.96 -35.21
N ASN A 345 -3.74 -8.38 -34.85
CA ASN A 345 -2.62 -8.46 -35.79
C ASN A 345 -2.71 -9.66 -36.75
N GLU A 346 -3.30 -10.78 -36.31
CA GLU A 346 -3.33 -12.05 -37.06
C GLU A 346 -4.69 -12.35 -37.71
N ILE A 347 -5.74 -11.57 -37.43
CA ILE A 347 -7.13 -11.85 -37.86
C ILE A 347 -7.27 -11.99 -39.37
N LEU A 348 -6.48 -11.26 -40.16
CA LEU A 348 -6.52 -11.34 -41.63
C LEU A 348 -5.62 -12.45 -42.22
N ALA A 349 -4.84 -13.15 -41.40
CA ALA A 349 -3.94 -14.21 -41.88
C ALA A 349 -4.66 -15.53 -42.20
N GLY A 350 -5.89 -15.71 -41.71
CA GLY A 350 -6.70 -16.91 -41.96
C GLY A 350 -6.20 -18.19 -41.27
N ALA A 351 -5.18 -18.09 -40.42
CA ALA A 351 -4.63 -19.20 -39.64
C ALA A 351 -5.19 -19.22 -38.21
N PRO A 352 -5.20 -20.38 -37.51
CA PRO A 352 -5.58 -20.43 -36.10
C PRO A 352 -4.66 -19.59 -35.21
N ILE A 353 -5.25 -18.70 -34.40
CA ILE A 353 -4.53 -17.74 -33.55
C ILE A 353 -4.30 -18.34 -32.16
N GLU A 354 -3.04 -18.49 -31.78
CA GLU A 354 -2.65 -19.01 -30.46
C GLU A 354 -2.76 -17.90 -29.40
N LEU A 355 -3.64 -18.10 -28.40
CA LEU A 355 -3.84 -17.17 -27.29
C LEU A 355 -2.61 -17.11 -26.36
N ILE A 356 -2.39 -15.95 -25.77
CA ILE A 356 -1.27 -15.72 -24.86
C ILE A 356 -1.71 -16.09 -23.45
N VAL A 357 -1.05 -17.08 -22.87
CA VAL A 357 -1.32 -17.56 -21.50
C VAL A 357 -0.06 -17.37 -20.67
N LYS A 358 -0.20 -16.74 -19.52
CA LYS A 358 0.86 -16.62 -18.54
C LYS A 358 0.88 -17.88 -17.68
N ILE A 359 2.03 -18.54 -17.69
CA ILE A 359 2.30 -19.66 -16.79
C ILE A 359 2.85 -19.10 -15.49
N GLN A 360 2.23 -19.48 -14.38
CA GLN A 360 2.75 -19.23 -13.05
C GLN A 360 3.40 -20.53 -12.57
N PRO A 361 4.74 -20.66 -12.68
CA PRO A 361 5.41 -21.87 -12.25
C PRO A 361 5.25 -22.05 -10.73
N THR A 362 5.10 -23.30 -10.31
CA THR A 362 5.17 -23.66 -8.89
C THR A 362 6.57 -23.44 -8.34
N LEU A 363 6.68 -23.14 -7.04
CA LEU A 363 7.97 -22.85 -6.41
C LEU A 363 8.85 -24.10 -6.33
N VAL A 364 8.26 -25.31 -6.38
CA VAL A 364 8.99 -26.57 -6.24
C VAL A 364 8.78 -27.45 -7.47
N SER A 365 9.68 -27.34 -8.47
CA SER A 365 9.76 -28.36 -9.53
C SER A 365 10.15 -29.70 -8.91
N THR A 366 9.46 -30.75 -9.34
CA THR A 366 9.44 -32.09 -8.75
C THR A 366 10.72 -32.91 -8.92
N ASP A 367 11.78 -32.33 -9.48
CA ASP A 367 12.78 -33.13 -10.17
C ASP A 367 13.83 -33.79 -9.26
N ASN A 368 13.93 -33.40 -7.97
CA ASN A 368 14.63 -34.26 -6.99
C ASN A 368 14.34 -33.92 -5.52
N VAL A 369 13.35 -34.60 -4.93
CA VAL A 369 13.01 -34.47 -3.49
C VAL A 369 14.21 -34.76 -2.57
N ASN A 370 15.17 -35.56 -3.04
CA ASN A 370 16.38 -35.89 -2.29
C ASN A 370 17.41 -34.74 -2.19
N ASN A 371 17.28 -33.67 -2.99
CA ASN A 371 18.19 -32.52 -2.98
C ASN A 371 17.81 -31.45 -1.95
N PHE A 372 16.69 -31.60 -1.23
CA PHE A 372 16.25 -30.58 -0.27
C PHE A 372 17.14 -30.47 0.97
N GLY A 373 18.00 -31.46 1.22
CA GLY A 373 18.92 -31.46 2.34
C GLY A 373 18.27 -31.66 3.71
N ILE A 374 17.01 -32.08 3.74
CA ILE A 374 16.24 -32.34 4.96
C ILE A 374 16.64 -33.70 5.55
N LYS A 375 17.03 -33.72 6.82
CA LYS A 375 17.56 -34.92 7.51
C LYS A 375 16.93 -35.16 8.87
N GLU A 376 16.62 -34.09 9.60
CA GLU A 376 16.28 -34.18 11.01
C GLU A 376 15.39 -33.02 11.47
N LEU A 377 14.83 -33.15 12.67
CA LEU A 377 14.03 -32.11 13.32
C LEU A 377 14.94 -30.99 13.85
N VAL A 378 14.72 -29.78 13.37
CA VAL A 378 15.51 -28.58 13.72
C VAL A 378 14.80 -27.66 14.71
N GLY A 379 13.48 -27.72 14.82
CA GLY A 379 12.75 -27.00 15.87
C GLY A 379 11.27 -27.37 15.94
N VAL A 380 10.64 -27.08 17.09
CA VAL A 380 9.23 -27.39 17.32
C VAL A 380 8.52 -26.26 18.05
N GLY A 381 7.39 -25.84 17.49
CA GLY A 381 6.43 -24.97 18.15
C GLY A 381 5.26 -25.77 18.70
N ARG A 382 4.82 -25.47 19.92
CA ARG A 382 3.66 -26.12 20.55
C ARG A 382 2.71 -25.11 21.15
N SER A 383 1.43 -25.43 21.10
CA SER A 383 0.39 -24.71 21.82
C SER A 383 -0.80 -25.63 22.08
N ASN A 384 -1.68 -25.22 22.99
CA ASN A 384 -2.86 -25.96 23.36
C ASN A 384 -4.10 -25.06 23.18
N PHE A 385 -5.20 -25.65 22.72
CA PHE A 385 -6.46 -24.96 22.48
C PHE A 385 -7.64 -25.64 23.21
N THR A 386 -7.38 -26.31 24.35
CA THR A 386 -8.40 -26.91 25.20
C THR A 386 -9.51 -25.92 25.55
N GLY A 387 -10.76 -26.38 25.53
CA GLY A 387 -11.94 -25.55 25.78
C GLY A 387 -12.36 -24.64 24.62
N SER A 388 -11.70 -24.73 23.46
CA SER A 388 -12.11 -23.96 22.27
C SER A 388 -13.47 -24.41 21.72
N PRO A 389 -14.30 -23.47 21.22
CA PRO A 389 -15.54 -23.81 20.51
C PRO A 389 -15.29 -24.62 19.24
N ALA A 390 -16.33 -25.31 18.75
CA ALA A 390 -16.22 -26.21 17.60
C ALA A 390 -15.70 -25.50 16.32
N ASN A 391 -16.20 -24.30 16.00
CA ASN A 391 -15.77 -23.55 14.82
C ASN A 391 -14.30 -23.14 14.93
N ARG A 392 -13.87 -22.62 16.09
CA ARG A 392 -12.44 -22.35 16.36
C ARG A 392 -11.55 -23.57 16.13
N ARG A 393 -11.96 -24.75 16.62
CA ARG A 393 -11.19 -26.01 16.45
C ARG A 393 -11.11 -26.42 14.99
N HIS A 394 -12.22 -26.29 14.25
CA HIS A 394 -12.27 -26.55 12.81
C HIS A 394 -11.31 -25.63 12.06
N ASN A 395 -11.35 -24.33 12.34
CA ASN A 395 -10.46 -23.33 11.71
C ASN A 395 -8.97 -23.61 12.00
N ILE A 396 -8.63 -23.97 13.25
CA ILE A 396 -7.26 -24.35 13.62
C ILE A 396 -6.83 -25.60 12.82
N LYS A 397 -7.70 -26.61 12.71
CA LYS A 397 -7.41 -27.81 11.92
C LYS A 397 -7.23 -27.49 10.43
N ASN A 398 -8.09 -26.65 9.87
CA ASN A 398 -8.00 -26.23 8.47
C ASN A 398 -6.68 -25.47 8.19
N GLY A 399 -6.33 -24.51 9.05
CA GLY A 399 -5.07 -23.77 8.95
C GLY A 399 -3.84 -24.68 9.09
N ALA A 400 -3.85 -25.60 10.05
CA ALA A 400 -2.77 -26.58 10.22
C ALA A 400 -2.60 -27.46 8.97
N ASN A 401 -3.69 -28.01 8.44
CA ASN A 401 -3.68 -28.82 7.21
C ASN A 401 -3.19 -28.03 5.98
N THR A 402 -3.56 -26.75 5.90
CA THR A 402 -3.15 -25.85 4.82
C THR A 402 -1.62 -25.71 4.83
N LEU A 403 -1.03 -25.52 6.01
CA LEU A 403 0.41 -25.31 6.19
C LEU A 403 1.23 -26.60 6.20
N ASN A 404 0.58 -27.74 6.39
CA ASN A 404 1.26 -29.04 6.41
C ASN A 404 1.89 -29.35 5.05
N GLY A 405 3.18 -29.68 5.07
CA GLY A 405 3.95 -30.13 3.93
C GLY A 405 4.57 -29.01 3.09
N ILE A 406 4.57 -27.77 3.56
CA ILE A 406 5.22 -26.64 2.90
C ILE A 406 6.74 -26.73 3.03
N LEU A 407 7.45 -26.44 1.94
CA LEU A 407 8.90 -26.25 1.92
C LEU A 407 9.26 -24.76 1.91
N ILE A 408 10.28 -24.40 2.67
CA ILE A 408 10.91 -23.07 2.66
C ILE A 408 12.35 -23.25 2.19
N LYS A 409 12.72 -22.61 1.09
CA LYS A 409 14.06 -22.71 0.50
C LYS A 409 15.11 -21.97 1.33
N PRO A 410 16.40 -22.34 1.24
CA PRO A 410 17.48 -21.50 1.73
C PRO A 410 17.36 -20.05 1.23
N GLY A 411 17.41 -19.08 2.13
CA GLY A 411 17.27 -17.65 1.86
C GLY A 411 15.84 -17.16 1.63
N GLU A 412 14.83 -18.04 1.63
CA GLU A 412 13.43 -17.65 1.42
C GLU A 412 12.82 -17.05 2.69
N GLU A 413 12.11 -15.92 2.54
CA GLU A 413 11.26 -15.37 3.59
C GLU A 413 9.88 -16.03 3.53
N PHE A 414 9.51 -16.72 4.61
CA PHE A 414 8.19 -17.27 4.80
C PHE A 414 7.23 -16.19 5.33
N SER A 415 6.02 -16.12 4.76
CA SER A 415 4.90 -15.31 5.26
C SER A 415 3.74 -16.23 5.59
N LEU A 416 3.25 -16.14 6.83
CA LEU A 416 2.17 -17.01 7.30
C LEU A 416 0.84 -16.69 6.61
N ASN A 417 0.49 -15.41 6.45
CA ASN A 417 -0.73 -15.01 5.73
C ASN A 417 -0.69 -15.50 4.27
N LYS A 418 0.46 -15.32 3.59
CA LYS A 418 0.63 -15.80 2.22
C LYS A 418 0.46 -17.32 2.12
N ALA A 419 1.00 -18.07 3.09
CA ALA A 419 0.93 -19.52 3.13
C ALA A 419 -0.48 -20.06 3.48
N LEU A 420 -1.24 -19.34 4.31
CA LEU A 420 -2.64 -19.66 4.61
C LEU A 420 -3.58 -19.34 3.45
N GLY A 421 -3.24 -18.32 2.64
CA GLY A 421 -4.07 -17.86 1.54
C GLY A 421 -5.33 -17.14 2.02
N LYS A 422 -6.36 -17.09 1.17
CA LYS A 422 -7.63 -16.42 1.49
C LYS A 422 -8.32 -17.14 2.67
N VAL A 423 -8.86 -16.37 3.61
CA VAL A 423 -9.56 -16.89 4.80
C VAL A 423 -11.05 -16.56 4.70
N ASP A 424 -11.83 -17.46 4.12
CA ASP A 424 -13.27 -17.30 3.91
C ASP A 424 -14.01 -18.65 3.87
N GLY A 425 -15.33 -18.61 3.63
CA GLY A 425 -16.14 -19.81 3.49
C GLY A 425 -15.77 -20.68 2.29
N ALA A 426 -15.27 -20.09 1.18
CA ALA A 426 -14.87 -20.85 -0.01
C ALA A 426 -13.60 -21.68 0.23
N THR A 427 -12.77 -21.25 1.17
CA THR A 427 -11.54 -21.92 1.63
C THR A 427 -11.78 -22.80 2.88
N GLY A 428 -13.04 -23.01 3.26
CA GLY A 428 -13.45 -23.96 4.29
C GLY A 428 -13.35 -23.44 5.72
N TYR A 429 -13.09 -22.15 5.92
CA TYR A 429 -13.15 -21.54 7.25
C TYR A 429 -14.61 -21.29 7.67
N LEU A 430 -14.83 -21.30 8.99
CA LEU A 430 -16.13 -21.03 9.61
C LEU A 430 -16.09 -19.71 10.37
N PRO A 431 -17.22 -18.98 10.49
CA PRO A 431 -17.32 -17.81 11.33
C PRO A 431 -17.06 -18.16 12.80
N GLU A 432 -16.15 -17.42 13.41
CA GLU A 432 -15.76 -17.55 14.81
C GLU A 432 -15.25 -16.19 15.32
N LEU A 433 -15.28 -16.01 16.63
CA LEU A 433 -14.84 -14.78 17.28
C LEU A 433 -13.37 -14.43 16.93
N VAL A 434 -13.17 -13.26 16.34
CA VAL A 434 -11.89 -12.59 16.11
C VAL A 434 -11.79 -11.31 16.93
N ILE A 435 -10.57 -10.90 17.28
CA ILE A 435 -10.32 -9.66 18.02
C ILE A 435 -9.89 -8.59 17.02
N LYS A 436 -10.74 -7.59 16.78
CA LYS A 436 -10.46 -6.44 15.90
C LYS A 436 -10.69 -5.14 16.69
N GLU A 437 -9.69 -4.26 16.72
CA GLU A 437 -9.76 -2.95 17.40
C GLU A 437 -10.25 -2.98 18.87
N GLY A 438 -9.93 -4.04 19.62
CA GLY A 438 -10.39 -4.19 20.99
C GLY A 438 -11.88 -4.54 21.13
N LYS A 439 -12.48 -5.12 20.08
CA LYS A 439 -13.79 -5.76 20.10
C LYS A 439 -13.68 -7.20 19.60
N THR A 440 -14.61 -8.03 20.02
CA THR A 440 -14.73 -9.42 19.55
C THR A 440 -15.93 -9.56 18.61
N THR A 441 -15.69 -9.86 17.33
CA THR A 441 -16.74 -10.01 16.29
C THR A 441 -16.63 -11.37 15.59
N PRO A 442 -17.74 -11.97 15.11
CA PRO A 442 -17.66 -13.19 14.30
C PRO A 442 -17.11 -12.91 12.90
N GLU A 443 -15.98 -13.52 12.54
CA GLU A 443 -15.42 -13.51 11.18
C GLU A 443 -14.89 -14.90 10.80
N PHE A 444 -14.67 -15.13 9.51
CA PHE A 444 -14.06 -16.37 9.05
C PHE A 444 -12.62 -16.51 9.58
N GLY A 445 -12.26 -17.70 10.07
CA GLY A 445 -10.89 -17.98 10.50
C GLY A 445 -10.58 -17.61 11.96
N GLY A 446 -11.58 -17.28 12.78
CA GLY A 446 -11.37 -17.18 14.23
C GLY A 446 -10.67 -18.43 14.78
N GLY A 447 -9.54 -18.22 15.47
CA GLY A 447 -8.61 -19.27 15.91
C GLY A 447 -7.24 -19.28 15.21
N LEU A 448 -7.08 -18.62 14.06
CA LEU A 448 -5.81 -18.61 13.31
C LEU A 448 -4.64 -17.94 14.05
N CYS A 449 -4.88 -17.06 15.02
CA CYS A 449 -3.81 -16.56 15.90
C CYS A 449 -3.11 -17.67 16.72
N GLN A 450 -3.78 -18.82 16.95
CA GLN A 450 -3.15 -20.01 17.54
C GLN A 450 -2.10 -20.60 16.58
N ILE A 451 -2.39 -20.59 15.28
CA ILE A 451 -1.46 -21.01 14.22
C ILE A 451 -0.25 -20.07 14.22
N GLY A 452 -0.48 -18.75 14.21
CA GLY A 452 0.59 -17.74 14.30
C GLY A 452 1.49 -17.94 15.51
N THR A 453 0.89 -18.07 16.69
CA THR A 453 1.64 -18.29 17.94
C THR A 453 2.45 -19.59 17.90
N THR A 454 1.88 -20.69 17.39
CA THR A 454 2.59 -21.97 17.33
C THR A 454 3.73 -21.94 16.30
N MET A 455 3.50 -21.33 15.14
CA MET A 455 4.49 -21.18 14.09
C MET A 455 5.65 -20.30 14.54
N PHE A 456 5.37 -19.19 15.24
CA PHE A 456 6.39 -18.31 15.81
C PHE A 456 7.29 -19.06 16.80
N ARG A 457 6.69 -19.89 17.67
CA ARG A 457 7.44 -20.74 18.59
C ARG A 457 8.34 -21.75 17.86
N ALA A 458 7.88 -22.32 16.74
CA ALA A 458 8.69 -23.22 15.92
C ALA A 458 9.90 -22.50 15.29
N ALA A 459 9.68 -21.28 14.77
CA ALA A 459 10.74 -20.45 14.21
C ALA A 459 11.76 -20.02 15.27
N LEU A 460 11.31 -19.59 16.46
CA LEU A 460 12.19 -19.30 17.59
C LEU A 460 12.95 -20.53 18.07
N ASP A 461 12.32 -21.71 18.09
CA ASP A 461 13.00 -22.95 18.49
C ASP A 461 14.06 -23.41 17.51
N THR A 462 13.84 -23.12 16.22
CA THR A 462 14.79 -23.40 15.14
C THR A 462 15.96 -22.40 15.11
N GLY A 463 15.83 -21.23 15.73
CA GLY A 463 16.86 -20.20 15.67
C GLY A 463 16.74 -19.26 14.47
N LEU A 464 15.57 -19.16 13.83
CA LEU A 464 15.41 -18.41 12.58
C LEU A 464 15.29 -16.90 12.82
N PRO A 465 15.80 -16.05 11.90
CA PRO A 465 15.56 -14.61 11.92
C PRO A 465 14.08 -14.28 11.71
N ILE A 466 13.46 -13.65 12.71
CA ILE A 466 12.08 -13.17 12.64
C ILE A 466 12.10 -11.77 12.04
N THR A 467 11.51 -11.60 10.86
CA THR A 467 11.46 -10.32 10.14
C THR A 467 10.20 -9.53 10.41
N MET A 468 9.11 -10.21 10.79
CA MET A 468 7.87 -9.58 11.21
C MET A 468 7.17 -10.41 12.29
N ARG A 469 6.82 -9.75 13.39
CA ARG A 469 5.95 -10.31 14.43
C ARG A 469 5.24 -9.16 15.14
N LYS A 470 3.95 -9.35 15.40
CA LYS A 470 3.16 -8.49 16.28
C LYS A 470 2.56 -9.34 17.39
N ASN A 471 2.61 -8.86 18.63
CA ASN A 471 1.90 -9.47 19.77
C ASN A 471 0.43 -9.04 19.80
N HIS A 472 -0.39 -9.76 20.55
CA HIS A 472 -1.78 -9.37 20.80
C HIS A 472 -1.86 -8.07 21.62
N SER A 473 -2.97 -7.34 21.47
CA SER A 473 -3.21 -6.06 22.15
C SER A 473 -3.40 -6.18 23.66
N TYR A 474 -3.70 -7.39 24.16
CA TYR A 474 -3.78 -7.72 25.57
C TYR A 474 -3.29 -9.15 25.82
N ARG A 475 -3.02 -9.48 27.09
CA ARG A 475 -2.53 -10.81 27.46
C ARG A 475 -3.63 -11.85 27.31
N VAL A 476 -3.40 -12.80 26.41
CA VAL A 476 -4.28 -13.93 26.19
C VAL A 476 -3.77 -15.12 27.00
N SER A 477 -4.51 -15.49 28.05
CA SER A 477 -4.06 -16.46 29.07
C SER A 477 -3.78 -17.87 28.53
N TYR A 478 -4.34 -18.25 27.38
CA TYR A 478 -4.08 -19.55 26.76
C TYR A 478 -2.87 -19.53 25.78
N TYR A 479 -2.23 -18.38 25.56
CA TYR A 479 -0.96 -18.26 24.83
C TYR A 479 0.26 -18.19 25.76
N GLU A 480 0.13 -18.67 26.99
CA GLU A 480 1.29 -18.77 27.88
C GLU A 480 2.38 -19.69 27.30
N PRO A 481 3.67 -19.42 27.59
CA PRO A 481 4.15 -18.31 28.40
C PRO A 481 4.06 -16.94 27.68
N ALA A 482 3.69 -15.89 28.41
CA ALA A 482 3.50 -14.54 27.87
C ALA A 482 4.71 -14.03 27.08
N GLY A 483 4.47 -13.23 26.03
CA GLY A 483 5.51 -12.71 25.16
C GLY A 483 5.92 -13.64 24.02
N THR A 484 5.46 -14.91 24.02
CA THR A 484 5.75 -15.89 22.96
C THR A 484 4.59 -16.07 21.96
N ASP A 485 3.71 -15.08 21.88
CA ASP A 485 2.54 -15.05 21.00
C ASP A 485 2.80 -14.28 19.69
N ALA A 486 2.04 -14.60 18.65
CA ALA A 486 2.02 -13.82 17.42
C ALA A 486 0.57 -13.73 16.91
N THR A 487 0.12 -12.50 16.65
CA THR A 487 -1.17 -12.24 16.01
C THR A 487 -1.00 -12.20 14.49
N ILE A 488 -2.03 -12.68 13.78
CA ILE A 488 -2.12 -12.61 12.32
C ILE A 488 -3.52 -12.18 11.87
N TYR A 489 -3.57 -11.45 10.77
CA TYR A 489 -4.78 -11.07 10.03
C TYR A 489 -4.37 -10.75 8.59
N ASP A 490 -5.14 -11.17 7.60
CA ASP A 490 -4.85 -10.85 6.19
C ASP A 490 -5.40 -9.46 5.85
N PRO A 491 -4.59 -8.53 5.28
CA PRO A 491 -3.19 -8.68 4.89
C PRO A 491 -2.18 -8.38 6.01
N TRP A 492 -2.59 -7.72 7.10
CA TRP A 492 -1.74 -7.39 8.25
C TRP A 492 -2.52 -7.43 9.58
N PRO A 493 -1.92 -7.86 10.72
CA PRO A 493 -0.52 -8.27 10.93
C PRO A 493 -0.16 -9.65 10.36
N ASP A 494 1.13 -9.90 10.16
CA ASP A 494 1.66 -11.16 9.65
C ASP A 494 2.79 -11.68 10.55
N LEU A 495 3.08 -12.98 10.44
CA LEU A 495 4.30 -13.59 10.98
C LEU A 495 5.22 -13.92 9.81
N ARG A 496 6.41 -13.31 9.80
CA ARG A 496 7.43 -13.55 8.79
C ARG A 496 8.79 -13.91 9.39
N PHE A 497 9.48 -14.83 8.74
CA PHE A 497 10.81 -15.26 9.12
C PHE A 497 11.58 -15.77 7.90
N ILE A 498 12.91 -15.70 7.96
CA ILE A 498 13.78 -16.16 6.87
C ILE A 498 14.31 -17.56 7.21
N ASN A 499 14.31 -18.47 6.24
CA ASN A 499 15.11 -19.68 6.33
C ASN A 499 16.57 -19.35 5.98
N ASP A 500 17.39 -19.05 6.97
CA ASP A 500 18.83 -18.79 6.80
C ASP A 500 19.69 -20.06 6.86
N LEU A 501 19.09 -21.25 6.93
CA LEU A 501 19.80 -22.52 6.85
C LEU A 501 20.23 -22.84 5.41
N ALA A 502 21.30 -23.62 5.26
CA ALA A 502 21.75 -24.11 3.95
C ALA A 502 20.82 -25.18 3.33
N SER A 503 19.91 -25.76 4.11
CA SER A 503 18.92 -26.74 3.67
C SER A 503 17.52 -26.13 3.56
N HIS A 504 16.63 -26.80 2.84
CA HIS A 504 15.20 -26.48 2.92
C HIS A 504 14.68 -26.78 4.33
N ILE A 505 13.61 -26.10 4.72
CA ILE A 505 12.80 -26.44 5.89
C ILE A 505 11.47 -26.99 5.41
N LEU A 506 11.11 -28.20 5.86
CA LEU A 506 9.79 -28.78 5.69
C LEU A 506 8.96 -28.55 6.95
N ILE A 507 7.80 -27.92 6.79
CA ILE A 507 6.82 -27.73 7.86
C ILE A 507 5.92 -28.96 7.92
N GLN A 508 5.87 -29.62 9.07
CA GLN A 508 4.83 -30.61 9.38
C GLN A 508 3.95 -30.14 10.53
N SER A 509 2.64 -30.22 10.34
CA SER A 509 1.67 -29.94 11.40
C SER A 509 1.19 -31.24 12.03
N LYS A 510 1.06 -31.28 13.36
CA LYS A 510 0.39 -32.39 14.07
C LYS A 510 -0.62 -31.82 15.05
N ILE A 511 -1.79 -32.43 15.09
CA ILE A 511 -2.82 -32.17 16.09
C ILE A 511 -3.13 -33.49 16.80
N SER A 512 -2.96 -33.52 18.11
CA SER A 512 -3.35 -34.66 18.95
C SER A 512 -4.26 -34.16 20.08
N GLY A 513 -5.54 -34.51 20.01
CA GLY A 513 -6.56 -33.94 20.88
C GLY A 513 -6.65 -32.41 20.74
N ASP A 514 -6.17 -31.70 21.76
CA ASP A 514 -6.18 -30.23 21.87
C ASP A 514 -4.79 -29.61 21.70
N ASP A 515 -3.77 -30.42 21.47
CA ASP A 515 -2.39 -29.97 21.30
C ASP A 515 -2.07 -29.82 19.81
N LEU A 516 -1.63 -28.62 19.44
CA LEU A 516 -1.12 -28.29 18.11
C LEU A 516 0.40 -28.19 18.18
N SER A 517 1.08 -28.80 17.22
CA SER A 517 2.51 -28.60 16.99
C SER A 517 2.85 -28.36 15.54
N PHE A 518 3.78 -27.45 15.29
CA PHE A 518 4.50 -27.33 14.03
C PHE A 518 5.94 -27.83 14.24
N GLU A 519 6.33 -28.80 13.44
CA GLU A 519 7.66 -29.40 13.40
C GLU A 519 8.39 -28.89 12.15
N PHE A 520 9.56 -28.29 12.36
CA PHE A 520 10.45 -27.87 11.27
C PHE A 520 11.51 -28.93 11.06
N TRP A 521 11.51 -29.54 9.88
CA TRP A 521 12.46 -30.56 9.46
C TRP A 521 13.46 -29.95 8.48
N GLY A 522 14.76 -30.11 8.72
CA GLY A 522 15.83 -29.53 7.92
C GLY A 522 17.16 -30.22 8.20
N ARG A 523 18.26 -29.47 8.17
CA ARG A 523 19.59 -29.92 8.60
C ARG A 523 20.15 -28.91 9.59
N ARG A 524 20.61 -29.39 10.74
CA ARG A 524 21.27 -28.52 11.73
C ARG A 524 22.60 -28.01 11.17
N ASP A 525 22.88 -26.74 11.42
CA ASP A 525 24.13 -26.07 11.08
C ASP A 525 25.06 -25.89 12.30
N GLY A 526 24.63 -26.36 13.47
CA GLY A 526 25.36 -26.28 14.74
C GLY A 526 24.98 -25.08 15.61
N ARG A 527 24.02 -24.23 15.19
CA ARG A 527 23.56 -23.12 16.03
C ARG A 527 22.94 -23.60 17.35
N VAL A 528 23.10 -22.80 18.39
CA VAL A 528 22.51 -23.01 19.72
C VAL A 528 21.53 -21.90 20.03
N VAL A 529 20.32 -22.28 20.43
CA VAL A 529 19.25 -21.36 20.80
C VAL A 529 19.08 -21.35 22.32
N GLU A 530 19.19 -20.17 22.92
CA GLU A 530 18.98 -19.95 24.34
C GLU A 530 17.83 -18.96 24.55
N LYS A 531 16.92 -19.28 25.48
CA LYS A 531 15.73 -18.49 25.80
C LYS A 531 15.60 -18.37 27.32
N THR A 532 15.52 -17.15 27.85
CA THR A 532 15.17 -16.96 29.27
C THR A 532 13.66 -17.15 29.50
N LYS A 533 13.26 -17.37 30.75
CA LYS A 533 11.83 -17.43 31.09
C LYS A 533 11.23 -16.03 30.93
N PRO A 534 10.06 -15.88 30.28
CA PRO A 534 9.42 -14.58 30.17
C PRO A 534 9.09 -13.96 31.53
N THR A 535 9.44 -12.69 31.68
CA THR A 535 9.11 -11.86 32.82
C THR A 535 7.95 -10.94 32.45
N ILE A 536 6.87 -11.02 33.21
CA ILE A 536 5.66 -10.20 33.03
C ILE A 536 5.77 -8.97 33.94
N TYR A 537 5.52 -7.79 33.40
CA TYR A 537 5.53 -6.52 34.12
C TYR A 537 4.46 -5.56 33.59
N ASN A 538 4.30 -4.40 34.23
CA ASN A 538 3.33 -3.37 33.82
C ASN A 538 1.90 -3.91 33.57
N ILE A 539 1.35 -4.65 34.55
CA ILE A 539 0.01 -5.23 34.42
C ILE A 539 -1.04 -4.11 34.48
N VAL A 540 -1.75 -3.90 33.39
CA VAL A 540 -2.83 -2.91 33.26
C VAL A 540 -4.16 -3.61 33.47
N LYS A 541 -4.92 -3.19 34.47
CA LYS A 541 -6.27 -3.70 34.70
C LYS A 541 -7.23 -3.16 33.62
N PRO A 542 -8.20 -3.97 33.18
CA PRO A 542 -9.22 -3.52 32.23
C PRO A 542 -10.12 -2.43 32.86
N GLU A 543 -10.71 -1.60 32.01
CA GLU A 543 -11.74 -0.64 32.43
C GLU A 543 -12.96 -1.36 33.05
N PRO A 544 -13.76 -0.68 33.89
CA PRO A 544 -15.01 -1.22 34.38
C PRO A 544 -15.92 -1.70 33.25
N ALA A 545 -16.69 -2.76 33.52
CA ALA A 545 -17.60 -3.33 32.53
C ALA A 545 -18.58 -2.28 31.99
N LYS A 546 -18.62 -2.14 30.66
CA LYS A 546 -19.57 -1.25 29.97
C LYS A 546 -20.84 -2.04 29.66
N ILE A 547 -21.99 -1.47 30.02
CA ILE A 547 -23.30 -1.99 29.62
C ILE A 547 -23.74 -1.20 28.38
N ILE A 548 -23.96 -1.90 27.28
CA ILE A 548 -24.45 -1.32 26.03
C ILE A 548 -25.89 -1.81 25.87
N GLU A 549 -26.84 -0.88 25.85
CA GLU A 549 -28.25 -1.20 25.58
C GLU A 549 -28.44 -1.56 24.11
N THR A 550 -29.26 -2.59 23.84
CA THR A 550 -29.54 -3.06 22.49
C THR A 550 -30.98 -3.54 22.35
N LEU A 551 -31.56 -3.37 21.16
CA LEU A 551 -32.87 -3.90 20.80
C LEU A 551 -32.82 -5.37 20.36
N GLU A 552 -31.63 -5.95 20.22
CA GLU A 552 -31.42 -7.35 19.80
C GLU A 552 -31.75 -8.36 20.91
N LEU A 553 -31.89 -7.91 22.15
CA LEU A 553 -32.16 -8.74 23.32
C LEU A 553 -33.53 -8.41 23.91
N LYS A 554 -34.16 -9.39 24.56
CA LYS A 554 -35.43 -9.12 25.25
C LYS A 554 -35.19 -8.15 26.43
N PRO A 555 -36.19 -7.34 26.82
CA PRO A 555 -36.07 -6.48 27.99
C PRO A 555 -35.61 -7.26 29.23
N GLY A 556 -34.49 -6.83 29.84
CA GLY A 556 -33.88 -7.46 31.02
C GLY A 556 -32.86 -8.56 30.72
N GLU A 557 -32.73 -9.00 29.47
CA GLU A 557 -31.74 -9.99 29.05
C GLU A 557 -30.35 -9.33 28.89
N LYS A 558 -29.30 -10.02 29.36
CA LYS A 558 -27.91 -9.55 29.25
C LYS A 558 -27.08 -10.58 28.50
N ARG A 559 -26.39 -10.15 27.45
CA ARG A 559 -25.43 -10.96 26.69
C ARG A 559 -24.02 -10.40 26.90
N CYS A 560 -23.13 -11.20 27.47
CA CYS A 560 -21.70 -10.83 27.56
C CYS A 560 -21.07 -10.94 26.17
N THR A 561 -20.70 -9.81 25.59
CA THR A 561 -20.03 -9.74 24.28
C THR A 561 -18.51 -9.86 24.40
N GLU A 562 -17.95 -9.42 25.53
CA GLU A 562 -16.50 -9.45 25.79
C GLU A 562 -16.22 -9.62 27.29
N ARG A 563 -15.13 -10.33 27.61
CA ARG A 563 -14.68 -10.50 28.99
C ARG A 563 -13.47 -9.61 29.24
N ALA A 564 -13.38 -9.10 30.47
CA ALA A 564 -12.29 -8.23 30.85
C ALA A 564 -10.96 -9.03 30.88
N HIS A 565 -9.95 -8.55 30.16
CA HIS A 565 -8.62 -9.14 30.13
C HIS A 565 -7.60 -8.14 30.68
N ASN A 566 -6.65 -8.62 31.49
CA ASN A 566 -5.53 -7.77 31.91
C ASN A 566 -4.58 -7.55 30.72
N GLY A 567 -4.14 -6.31 30.52
CA GLY A 567 -2.94 -6.02 29.74
C GLY A 567 -1.71 -6.35 30.56
N ALA A 568 -0.59 -6.66 29.90
CA ALA A 568 0.71 -6.76 30.53
C ALA A 568 1.81 -6.65 29.47
N ASP A 569 2.95 -6.10 29.86
CA ASP A 569 4.18 -6.20 29.09
C ASP A 569 4.92 -7.48 29.48
N ALA A 570 5.62 -8.09 28.51
CA ALA A 570 6.45 -9.26 28.74
C ALA A 570 7.75 -9.14 27.96
N TYR A 571 8.86 -9.52 28.58
CA TYR A 571 10.15 -9.65 27.91
C TYR A 571 10.81 -10.98 28.25
N PHE A 572 11.60 -11.49 27.32
CA PHE A 572 12.54 -12.58 27.50
C PHE A 572 13.74 -12.33 26.59
N ASP A 573 14.89 -12.83 26.99
CA ASP A 573 16.09 -12.79 26.17
C ASP A 573 16.09 -14.01 25.26
N TYR A 574 16.39 -13.75 23.99
CA TYR A 574 16.52 -14.76 22.95
C TYR A 574 17.88 -14.59 22.31
N LYS A 575 18.72 -15.61 22.41
CA LYS A 575 20.07 -15.61 21.84
C LYS A 575 20.21 -16.81 20.91
N VAL A 576 20.69 -16.56 19.70
CA VAL A 576 21.12 -17.58 18.76
C VAL A 576 22.63 -17.42 18.62
N THR A 577 23.38 -18.47 18.94
CA THR A 577 24.84 -18.51 18.77
C THR A 577 25.14 -19.40 17.59
N SER A 578 25.92 -18.92 16.62
CA SER A 578 26.32 -19.69 15.45
C SER A 578 27.33 -20.77 15.83
N ALA A 579 27.62 -21.71 14.92
CA ALA A 579 28.58 -22.77 15.20
C ALA A 579 30.03 -22.26 15.38
N ASP A 580 30.35 -21.08 14.84
CA ASP A 580 31.66 -20.42 14.91
C ASP A 580 31.83 -19.49 16.12
N GLY A 581 30.81 -19.35 16.96
CA GLY A 581 30.79 -18.46 18.14
C GLY A 581 29.93 -17.23 17.91
#